data_AF-A0AAX0BAA1-F1
#
_entry.id   AF-A0AAX0BAA1-F1
#
_cell.length_a   1.000
_cell.length_b   1.000
_cell.length_c   1.000
_cell.angle_alpha   90.00
_cell.angle_beta   90.00
_cell.angle_gamma   90.00
#
_symmetry.space_group_name_H-M   'P 1'
#
loop_
_entity.id
_entity.type
_entity.pdbx_description
1 polymer ?
#
loop_
_entity_poly.entity_id
_entity_poly.type
_entity_poly.pdbx_seq_one_letter_code
_entity_poly.pdbx_strand_id
1 'polypeptide(L)'
;MNDRSDKNAFIHSSSEKLSILEPMLGDSRHKGEDPRAIDRPVVYLTTAEDERFSYKDEVAQYKYVVEVDDNDTNLFLDEKDYEFMKECNEEYPGMQIRRWYFSLRSIQVTETFEWDGEKYVKRQNF
;
A
#
# COMPACT_ATOMS: atom_id res chain seq x y z
N MET A 1 8.69 29.63 -10.19
CA MET A 1 9.10 28.31 -9.68
C MET A 1 7.86 27.45 -9.68
N ASN A 2 7.78 26.47 -10.58
CA ASN A 2 6.66 25.54 -10.60
C ASN A 2 6.89 24.52 -9.49
N ASP A 3 6.19 24.72 -8.38
CA ASP A 3 6.07 23.77 -7.29
C ASP A 3 5.15 22.63 -7.76
N ARG A 4 5.67 21.77 -8.65
CA ARG A 4 5.05 20.48 -8.88
C ARG A 4 5.53 19.61 -7.74
N SER A 5 4.72 19.52 -6.69
CA SER A 5 4.86 18.42 -5.75
C SER A 5 4.71 17.14 -6.56
N ASP A 6 5.82 16.42 -6.78
CA ASP A 6 5.81 15.11 -7.43
C ASP A 6 5.18 14.13 -6.44
N LYS A 7 3.85 14.15 -6.38
CA LYS A 7 3.06 13.22 -5.58
C LYS A 7 2.75 12.01 -6.42
N ASN A 8 2.99 10.83 -5.86
CA ASN A 8 2.56 9.58 -6.45
C ASN A 8 1.32 9.03 -5.76
N ALA A 9 0.49 8.36 -6.56
CA ALA A 9 -0.68 7.66 -6.09
C ALA A 9 -0.29 6.27 -5.57
N PHE A 10 -0.75 5.96 -4.37
CA PHE A 10 -0.59 4.66 -3.73
C PHE A 10 -1.95 4.07 -3.37
N ILE A 11 -1.96 2.75 -3.22
CA ILE A 11 -3.10 1.94 -2.87
C ILE A 11 -2.93 1.38 -1.46
N HIS A 12 -4.00 1.46 -0.67
CA HIS A 12 -4.14 0.76 0.60
C HIS A 12 -5.43 -0.06 0.60
N SER A 13 -5.44 -1.22 1.26
CA SER A 13 -6.63 -2.06 1.41
C SER A 13 -6.93 -2.28 2.88
N SER A 14 -8.21 -2.24 3.25
CA SER A 14 -8.67 -2.43 4.62
C SER A 14 -10.06 -3.07 4.64
N SER A 15 -10.39 -3.76 5.73
CA SER A 15 -11.76 -4.21 6.01
C SER A 15 -12.61 -3.11 6.65
N GLU A 16 -11.97 -2.03 7.13
CA GLU A 16 -12.63 -0.92 7.80
C GLU A 16 -12.78 0.27 6.88
N LYS A 17 -13.83 1.06 7.11
CA LYS A 17 -14.11 2.27 6.35
C LYS A 17 -13.36 3.46 6.95
N LEU A 18 -12.36 3.98 6.24
CA LEU A 18 -11.42 4.99 6.71
C LEU A 18 -11.47 6.26 5.85
N SER A 19 -11.34 7.43 6.50
CA SER A 19 -11.10 8.72 5.86
C SER A 19 -9.63 9.14 5.94
N ILE A 20 -8.90 8.62 6.93
CA ILE A 20 -7.49 8.82 7.16
C ILE A 20 -6.87 7.45 7.43
N LEU A 21 -5.73 7.17 6.80
CA LEU A 21 -4.93 5.99 7.09
C LEU A 21 -3.98 6.34 8.22
N GLU A 22 -4.21 5.80 9.40
CA GLU A 22 -3.32 5.99 10.55
C GLU A 22 -2.22 4.91 10.55
N PRO A 23 -0.96 5.22 10.89
CA PRO A 23 0.07 4.21 11.09
C PRO A 23 -0.34 3.25 12.20
N MET A 24 -0.42 1.97 11.87
CA MET A 24 -0.82 0.92 12.82
C MET A 24 0.27 -0.13 12.90
N LEU A 25 0.43 -0.72 14.08
CA LEU A 25 1.31 -1.87 14.23
C LEU A 25 0.62 -3.05 13.51
N GLY A 26 1.17 -3.44 12.37
CA GLY A 26 0.70 -4.58 11.60
C GLY A 26 1.30 -5.89 12.12
N ASP A 27 0.66 -7.00 11.77
CA ASP A 27 1.34 -8.30 11.77
C ASP A 27 2.46 -8.24 10.72
N SER A 28 3.67 -8.64 11.08
CA SER A 28 4.77 -8.70 10.10
C SER A 28 4.39 -9.60 8.94
N ARG A 29 4.39 -9.06 7.73
CA ARG A 29 3.93 -9.77 6.52
C ARG A 29 4.85 -10.91 6.12
N HIS A 30 6.14 -10.75 6.41
CA HIS A 30 7.19 -11.72 6.21
C HIS A 30 8.38 -11.32 7.09
N LYS A 31 9.24 -12.28 7.46
CA LYS A 31 10.47 -12.03 8.24
C LYS A 31 11.52 -11.16 7.51
N GLY A 32 11.16 -10.60 6.36
CA GLY A 32 12.02 -9.86 5.45
C GLY A 32 11.61 -8.40 5.26
N GLU A 33 10.67 -7.84 6.03
CA GLU A 33 10.30 -6.42 5.90
C GLU A 33 11.51 -5.48 6.07
N ASP A 34 11.37 -4.26 5.54
CA ASP A 34 12.35 -3.20 5.77
C ASP A 34 12.55 -2.97 7.29
N PRO A 35 13.79 -2.99 7.80
CA PRO A 35 14.06 -2.82 9.23
C PRO A 35 13.49 -1.55 9.86
N ARG A 36 13.20 -0.52 9.06
CA ARG A 36 12.58 0.72 9.52
C ARG A 36 11.07 0.58 9.81
N ALA A 37 10.42 -0.47 9.29
CA ALA A 37 9.01 -0.80 9.51
C ALA A 37 8.78 -1.91 10.56
N ILE A 38 9.77 -2.78 10.80
CA ILE A 38 9.66 -3.87 11.78
C ILE A 38 9.34 -3.31 13.18
N ASP A 39 8.36 -3.92 13.85
CA ASP A 39 7.89 -3.56 15.20
C ASP A 39 7.50 -2.08 15.35
N ARG A 40 7.13 -1.42 14.25
CA ARG A 40 6.75 -0.01 14.23
C ARG A 40 5.39 0.19 13.58
N PRO A 41 4.57 1.13 14.08
CA PRO A 41 3.34 1.51 13.40
C PRO A 41 3.64 2.14 12.05
N VAL A 42 3.07 1.59 10.98
CA VAL A 42 3.22 2.09 9.61
C VAL A 42 1.90 2.01 8.85
N VAL A 43 1.76 2.82 7.81
CA VAL A 43 0.75 2.63 6.77
C VAL A 43 1.37 1.82 5.64
N TYR A 44 0.75 0.69 5.32
CA TYR A 44 1.16 -0.19 4.22
C TYR A 44 0.58 0.31 2.89
N LEU A 45 1.43 0.51 1.90
CA LEU A 45 1.08 1.08 0.60
C LEU A 45 1.65 0.24 -0.54
N THR A 46 0.98 0.24 -1.69
CA THR A 46 1.49 -0.37 -2.94
C THR A 46 1.12 0.46 -4.14
N THR A 47 1.81 0.25 -5.25
CA THR A 47 1.42 0.80 -6.57
C THR A 47 0.60 -0.20 -7.39
N ALA A 48 0.32 -1.39 -6.86
CA ALA A 48 -0.46 -2.41 -7.55
C ALA A 48 -1.96 -2.08 -7.49
N GLU A 49 -2.53 -1.58 -8.59
CA GLU A 49 -3.96 -1.26 -8.67
C GLU A 49 -4.86 -2.51 -8.55
N ASP A 50 -4.36 -3.66 -8.99
CA ASP A 50 -5.05 -4.95 -8.89
C ASP A 50 -4.95 -5.57 -7.49
N GLU A 51 -4.30 -4.90 -6.54
CA GLU A 51 -4.13 -5.41 -5.18
C GLU A 51 -5.49 -5.76 -4.56
N ARG A 52 -5.57 -6.97 -4.05
CA ARG A 52 -6.68 -7.47 -3.27
C ARG A 52 -6.04 -8.02 -2.01
N PHE A 53 -5.95 -7.20 -0.97
CA PHE A 53 -5.48 -7.73 0.31
C PHE A 53 -6.47 -8.80 0.76
N SER A 54 -5.98 -10.03 0.84
CA SER A 54 -6.73 -11.17 1.36
C SER A 54 -6.09 -11.57 2.69
N TYR A 55 -6.70 -11.20 3.80
CA TYR A 55 -6.35 -11.77 5.09
C TYR A 55 -7.30 -12.92 5.35
N LYS A 56 -6.78 -14.14 5.52
CA LYS A 56 -7.58 -15.36 5.77
C LYS A 56 -8.67 -15.63 4.69
N ASP A 57 -8.30 -15.48 3.43
CA ASP A 57 -9.20 -15.68 2.27
C ASP A 57 -10.38 -14.69 2.16
N GLU A 58 -10.45 -13.66 3.00
CA GLU A 58 -11.46 -12.60 2.90
C GLU A 58 -10.96 -11.42 2.06
N VAL A 59 -11.72 -11.04 1.05
CA VAL A 59 -11.43 -9.85 0.23
C VAL A 59 -11.60 -8.61 1.10
N ALA A 60 -10.58 -7.74 1.14
CA ALA A 60 -10.70 -6.45 1.81
C ALA A 60 -11.96 -5.69 1.35
N GLN A 61 -12.75 -5.21 2.31
CA GLN A 61 -14.01 -4.52 2.00
C GLN A 61 -13.76 -3.18 1.29
N TYR A 62 -12.63 -2.53 1.57
CA TYR A 62 -12.29 -1.22 1.06
C TYR A 62 -10.90 -1.17 0.42
N LYS A 63 -10.80 -0.37 -0.63
CA LYS A 63 -9.56 0.03 -1.28
C LYS A 63 -9.50 1.55 -1.32
N TYR A 64 -8.35 2.10 -0.95
CA TYR A 64 -8.11 3.53 -0.90
C TYR A 64 -7.01 3.90 -1.88
N VAL A 65 -7.21 5.03 -2.56
CA VAL A 65 -6.13 5.76 -3.21
C VAL A 65 -5.71 6.87 -2.27
N VAL A 66 -4.40 7.04 -2.13
CA VAL A 66 -3.77 8.15 -1.41
C VAL A 66 -2.68 8.77 -2.26
N GLU A 67 -2.39 10.04 -2.02
CA GLU A 67 -1.27 10.72 -2.66
C GLU A 67 -0.19 11.02 -1.62
N VAL A 68 1.03 10.59 -1.88
CA VAL A 68 2.20 10.83 -1.03
C VAL A 68 3.29 11.50 -1.85
N ASP A 69 4.01 12.46 -1.27
CA ASP A 69 5.16 13.12 -1.90
C ASP A 69 6.31 12.12 -2.08
N ASP A 70 6.89 12.06 -3.28
CA ASP A 70 8.02 11.19 -3.59
C ASP A 70 9.28 11.52 -2.77
N ASN A 71 9.37 12.75 -2.26
CA ASN A 71 10.46 13.19 -1.41
C ASN A 71 10.14 13.05 0.08
N ASP A 72 9.01 12.43 0.48
CA ASP A 72 8.71 12.22 1.89
C ASP A 72 9.70 11.23 2.51
N THR A 73 10.59 11.75 3.36
CA THR A 73 11.55 10.96 4.15
C THR A 73 10.92 9.90 5.06
N ASN A 74 9.60 9.94 5.28
CA ASN A 74 8.85 8.96 6.07
C ASN A 74 8.23 7.86 5.21
N LEU A 75 8.31 7.98 3.88
CA LEU A 75 7.92 6.96 2.93
C LEU A 75 9.16 6.17 2.51
N PHE A 76 9.11 4.85 2.63
CA PHE A 76 10.21 3.99 2.20
C PHE A 76 9.71 2.70 1.56
N LEU A 77 10.42 2.28 0.51
CA LEU A 77 10.20 1.03 -0.20
C LEU A 77 10.65 -0.15 0.68
N ASP A 78 9.90 -1.25 0.64
CA ASP A 78 10.39 -2.55 1.08
C ASP A 78 11.42 -3.08 0.08
N GLU A 79 12.67 -2.65 0.23
CA GLU A 79 13.74 -3.02 -0.70
C GLU A 79 13.98 -4.54 -0.72
N LYS A 80 13.80 -5.21 0.41
CA LYS A 80 14.04 -6.65 0.52
C LYS A 80 12.97 -7.45 -0.22
N ASP A 81 11.69 -7.12 -0.06
CA ASP A 81 10.63 -7.77 -0.82
C ASP A 81 10.78 -7.49 -2.32
N TYR A 82 11.13 -6.25 -2.68
CA TYR A 82 11.36 -5.88 -4.08
C TYR A 82 12.46 -6.69 -4.75
N GLU A 83 13.65 -6.79 -4.13
CA GLU A 83 14.76 -7.56 -4.70
C GLU A 83 14.43 -9.07 -4.73
N PHE A 84 13.78 -9.61 -3.70
CA PHE A 84 13.32 -11.00 -3.69
C PHE A 84 12.38 -11.30 -4.87
N MET A 85 11.37 -10.46 -5.09
CA MET A 85 10.42 -10.64 -6.21
C MET A 85 11.10 -10.51 -7.56
N LYS A 86 12.12 -9.64 -7.67
CA LYS A 86 12.92 -9.48 -8.88
C LYS A 86 13.75 -10.74 -9.16
N GLU A 87 14.43 -11.29 -8.15
CA GLU A 87 15.18 -12.56 -8.26
C GLU A 87 14.25 -13.71 -8.68
N CYS A 88 13.08 -13.83 -8.05
CA CYS A 88 12.08 -14.84 -8.45
C CYS A 88 11.63 -14.67 -9.90
N ASN A 89 11.47 -13.44 -10.40
CA ASN A 89 11.06 -13.19 -11.78
C ASN A 89 12.20 -13.42 -12.78
N GLU A 90 13.47 -13.33 -12.38
CA GLU A 90 14.60 -13.75 -13.22
C GLU A 90 14.62 -15.28 -13.41
N GLU A 91 14.30 -16.04 -12.36
CA GLU A 91 14.23 -17.51 -12.41
C GLU A 91 12.92 -18.03 -13.01
N TYR A 92 11.81 -17.32 -12.79
CA TYR A 92 10.46 -17.65 -13.27
C TYR A 92 9.81 -16.43 -13.94
N PRO A 93 10.15 -16.14 -15.21
CA PRO A 93 9.67 -14.96 -15.91
C PRO A 93 8.14 -14.89 -16.04
N GLY A 94 7.59 -13.69 -15.80
CA GLY A 94 6.16 -13.40 -15.96
C GLY A 94 5.44 -13.11 -14.65
N MET A 95 6.15 -13.11 -13.51
CA MET A 95 5.61 -12.64 -12.25
C MET A 95 5.55 -11.11 -12.24
N GLN A 96 4.38 -10.56 -11.87
CA GLN A 96 4.25 -9.12 -11.66
C GLN A 96 5.04 -8.74 -10.41
N ILE A 97 6.06 -7.90 -10.58
CA ILE A 97 6.83 -7.39 -9.45
C ILE A 97 6.02 -6.29 -8.78
N ARG A 98 5.50 -6.58 -7.58
CA ARG A 98 4.82 -5.61 -6.74
C ARG A 98 5.84 -4.83 -5.93
N ARG A 99 5.55 -3.56 -5.65
CA ARG A 99 6.36 -2.71 -4.77
C ARG A 99 5.54 -2.32 -3.56
N TRP A 100 6.05 -2.67 -2.39
CA TRP A 100 5.45 -2.29 -1.12
C TRP A 100 6.19 -1.11 -0.52
N TYR A 101 5.43 -0.21 0.07
CA TYR A 101 5.95 0.98 0.72
C TYR A 101 5.35 1.07 2.12
N PHE A 102 6.11 1.67 3.02
CA PHE A 102 5.70 1.96 4.38
C PHE A 102 5.78 3.45 4.62
N SER A 103 4.73 4.02 5.17
CA SER A 103 4.72 5.40 5.65
C SER A 103 4.62 5.45 7.18
N LEU A 104 5.43 6.29 7.82
CA LEU A 104 5.34 6.56 9.26
C LEU A 104 4.30 7.64 9.61
N ARG A 105 3.64 8.22 8.60
CA ARG A 105 2.69 9.34 8.77
C ARG A 105 1.28 8.89 8.46
N SER A 106 0.33 9.56 9.09
CA SER A 106 -1.07 9.48 8.72
C SER A 106 -1.29 10.09 7.34
N ILE A 107 -2.15 9.49 6.52
CA ILE A 107 -2.36 9.91 5.13
C ILE A 107 -3.86 10.09 4.86
N GLN A 108 -4.22 11.25 4.30
CA GLN A 108 -5.58 11.54 3.90
C GLN A 108 -5.97 10.69 2.68
N VAL A 109 -7.14 10.04 2.74
CA VAL A 109 -7.70 9.31 1.61
C VAL A 109 -8.14 10.29 0.52
N THR A 110 -7.70 10.04 -0.72
CA THR A 110 -8.08 10.83 -1.90
C THR A 110 -9.18 10.16 -2.70
N GLU A 111 -9.24 8.83 -2.73
CA GLU A 111 -10.38 8.08 -3.28
C GLU A 111 -10.71 6.84 -2.46
N THR A 112 -11.99 6.54 -2.35
CA THR A 112 -12.51 5.32 -1.70
C THR A 112 -13.19 4.44 -2.72
N PHE A 113 -12.87 3.16 -2.69
CA PHE A 113 -13.55 2.11 -3.41
C PHE A 113 -14.02 1.05 -2.41
N GLU A 114 -15.22 0.54 -2.63
CA GLU A 114 -15.84 -0.46 -1.77
C GLU A 114 -16.18 -1.70 -2.60
N TRP A 115 -15.91 -2.88 -2.04
CA TRP A 115 -16.27 -4.15 -2.64
C TRP A 115 -17.78 -4.36 -2.58
N ASP A 116 -18.41 -4.61 -3.73
CA ASP A 116 -19.86 -4.85 -3.83
C ASP A 116 -20.24 -6.34 -3.87
N GLY A 117 -19.26 -7.24 -3.76
CA GLY A 117 -19.42 -8.69 -3.92
C GLY A 117 -18.82 -9.20 -5.24
N GLU A 118 -18.63 -8.35 -6.24
CA GLU A 118 -18.10 -8.70 -7.56
C GLU A 118 -16.87 -7.86 -7.93
N LYS A 119 -16.89 -6.56 -7.60
CA LYS A 119 -15.83 -5.60 -7.93
C LYS A 119 -15.75 -4.46 -6.92
N TYR A 120 -14.68 -3.69 -7.05
CA TYR A 120 -14.52 -2.43 -6.36
C TYR A 120 -15.28 -1.31 -7.09
N VAL A 121 -16.16 -0.61 -6.37
CA VAL A 121 -16.94 0.52 -6.88
C VAL A 121 -16.55 1.79 -6.16
N LYS A 122 -16.26 2.86 -6.90
CA LYS A 122 -15.91 4.16 -6.34
C LYS A 122 -17.07 4.69 -5.49
N ARG A 123 -16.75 5.15 -4.28
CA ARG A 123 -17.67 5.78 -3.33
C ARG A 123 -17.21 7.21 -3.06
N GLN A 124 -18.13 8.05 -2.56
CA GLN A 124 -17.73 9.36 -2.04
C GLN A 124 -16.86 9.17 -0.81
N ASN A 125 -15.80 9.96 -0.71
CA ASN A 125 -15.00 10.06 0.51
C ASN A 125 -15.84 10.74 1.61
N PHE A 126 -15.41 10.53 2.85
CA PHE A 126 -16.04 11.09 4.05
C PHE A 126 -15.53 12.49 4.34
#